data_AF-A0A248L6V2-F1
#
_entry.id   AF-A0A248L6V2-F1
#
_cell.length_a   1.000
_cell.length_b   1.000
_cell.length_c   1.000
_cell.angle_alpha   90.00
_cell.angle_beta   90.00
_cell.angle_gamma   90.00
#
_symmetry.space_group_name_H-M   'P 1'
#
loop_
_entity.id
_entity.type
_entity.pdbx_description
1 polymer ?
#
loop_
_entity_poly.entity_id
_entity_poly.type
_entity_poly.pdbx_seq_one_letter_code
_entity_poly.pdbx_strand_id
1 'polypeptide(L)'
;MKKIMITSLTLFLMIGGFLFINRGVDKEYEEDVREKIVNYINKKYGEENIVSVKSAYDDKHREKDKRYKIAVKITGEGLKDDEYMVFRLNDGKVVEEGVTTALPKEN
;
A
#
# COMPACT_ATOMS: atom_id res chain seq x y z
N MET A 1 -15.03 23.46 27.80
CA MET A 1 -14.01 22.87 26.90
C MET A 1 -13.78 21.40 27.25
N LYS A 2 -14.79 20.51 27.14
CA LYS A 2 -14.67 19.07 27.51
C LYS A 2 -15.21 18.09 26.44
N LYS A 3 -15.75 18.60 25.32
CA LYS A 3 -16.48 17.77 24.33
C LYS A 3 -15.62 17.30 23.15
N ILE A 4 -14.49 17.97 22.87
CA ILE A 4 -13.65 17.68 21.69
C ILE A 4 -12.65 16.55 21.98
N MET A 5 -12.36 16.30 23.25
CA MET A 5 -11.34 15.32 23.67
C MET A 5 -11.86 13.88 23.65
N ILE A 6 -13.18 13.67 23.72
CA ILE A 6 -13.81 12.34 23.71
C ILE A 6 -14.01 11.82 22.28
N THR A 7 -14.32 12.69 21.31
CA THR A 7 -14.48 12.29 19.90
C THR A 7 -13.17 11.87 19.24
N SER A 8 -12.04 12.44 19.68
CA SER A 8 -10.72 12.08 19.13
C SER A 8 -10.24 10.70 19.61
N LEU A 9 -10.63 10.28 20.82
CA LEU A 9 -10.27 8.97 21.37
C LEU A 9 -11.11 7.83 20.75
N THR A 10 -12.38 8.08 20.41
CA THR A 10 -13.25 7.10 19.74
C THR A 10 -12.83 6.87 18.28
N LEU A 11 -12.29 7.88 17.60
CA LEU A 11 -11.78 7.72 16.23
C LEU A 11 -10.51 6.84 16.19
N PHE A 12 -9.67 6.93 17.22
CA PHE A 12 -8.49 6.07 17.38
C PHE A 12 -8.86 4.60 17.69
N LEU A 13 -9.94 4.37 18.42
CA LEU A 13 -10.39 3.02 18.78
C LEU A 13 -11.05 2.26 17.62
N MET A 14 -11.59 2.94 16.60
CA MET A 14 -12.05 2.26 15.38
C MET A 14 -10.88 1.74 14.51
N ILE A 15 -9.70 2.34 14.62
CA ILE A 15 -8.50 1.91 13.88
C ILE A 15 -7.81 0.72 14.58
N GLY A 16 -7.96 0.59 15.91
CA GLY A 16 -7.33 -0.50 16.69
C GLY A 16 -8.12 -1.81 16.77
N GLY A 17 -9.27 -1.92 16.07
CA GLY A 17 -10.27 -2.97 16.32
C GLY A 17 -10.23 -4.19 15.40
N PHE A 18 -9.26 -4.36 14.51
CA PHE A 18 -9.26 -5.46 13.53
C PHE A 18 -8.17 -6.52 13.76
N LEU A 19 -7.87 -6.83 15.03
CA LEU A 19 -7.09 -8.02 15.37
C LEU A 19 -7.96 -9.29 15.20
N PHE A 20 -8.05 -9.83 13.98
CA PHE A 20 -8.45 -11.22 13.77
C PHE A 20 -7.69 -11.88 12.61
N ILE A 21 -6.64 -12.63 13.02
CA ILE A 21 -6.25 -13.97 12.58
C ILE A 21 -6.82 -14.41 11.22
N ASN A 22 -5.97 -14.41 10.19
CA ASN A 22 -6.16 -15.34 9.08
C ASN A 22 -4.81 -15.72 8.45
N ARG A 23 -4.59 -17.02 8.22
CA ARG A 23 -3.45 -17.59 7.46
C ARG A 23 -3.52 -17.30 5.95
N GLY A 24 -4.38 -16.36 5.54
CA GLY A 24 -4.48 -15.82 4.19
C GLY A 24 -3.65 -14.54 4.04
N VAL A 25 -3.77 -13.85 2.91
CA VAL A 25 -3.19 -12.52 2.68
C VAL A 25 -3.41 -11.67 3.93
N ASP A 26 -2.32 -11.25 4.57
CA ASP A 26 -2.30 -10.42 5.76
C ASP A 26 -2.66 -9.01 5.32
N LYS A 27 -3.97 -8.76 5.27
CA LYS A 27 -4.54 -7.49 4.82
C LYS A 27 -4.06 -6.32 5.67
N GLU A 28 -3.82 -6.53 6.95
CA GLU A 28 -3.31 -5.46 7.83
C GLU A 28 -1.90 -5.05 7.41
N TYR A 29 -1.03 -6.03 7.15
CA TYR A 29 0.31 -5.75 6.64
C TYR A 29 0.28 -5.19 5.21
N GLU A 30 -0.64 -5.66 4.36
CA GLU A 30 -0.81 -5.09 3.02
C GLU A 30 -1.22 -3.62 3.07
N GLU A 31 -2.16 -3.26 3.95
CA GLU A 31 -2.59 -1.88 4.14
C GLU A 31 -1.48 -1.01 4.76
N ASP A 32 -0.70 -1.51 5.73
CA ASP A 32 0.49 -0.80 6.25
C ASP A 32 1.53 -0.55 5.14
N VAL A 33 1.80 -1.56 4.32
CA VAL A 33 2.70 -1.46 3.16
C VAL A 33 2.15 -0.44 2.16
N ARG A 34 0.85 -0.50 1.86
CA ARG A 34 0.15 0.43 0.97
C ARG A 34 0.25 1.85 1.48
N GLU A 35 -0.08 2.11 2.73
CA GLU A 35 -0.05 3.44 3.34
C GLU A 35 1.37 4.03 3.27
N LYS A 36 2.39 3.26 3.63
CA LYS A 36 3.80 3.71 3.57
C LYS A 36 4.24 4.03 2.15
N ILE A 37 3.85 3.20 1.18
CA ILE A 37 4.19 3.42 -0.24
C ILE A 37 3.45 4.63 -0.79
N VAL A 38 2.14 4.76 -0.54
CA VAL A 38 1.34 5.91 -0.97
C VAL A 38 1.89 7.20 -0.36
N ASN A 39 2.19 7.21 0.94
CA ASN A 39 2.81 8.37 1.60
C ASN A 39 4.18 8.74 1.01
N TYR A 40 4.99 7.75 0.63
CA TYR A 40 6.27 7.99 -0.04
C TYR A 40 6.07 8.58 -1.44
N ILE A 41 5.15 8.02 -2.23
CA ILE A 41 4.87 8.47 -3.60
C ILE A 41 4.24 9.87 -3.57
N ASN A 42 3.29 10.12 -2.68
CA ASN A 42 2.72 11.46 -2.48
C ASN A 42 3.79 12.50 -2.19
N LYS A 43 4.77 12.17 -1.33
CA LYS A 43 5.90 13.07 -1.02
C LYS A 43 6.85 13.27 -2.20
N LYS A 44 7.06 12.24 -3.03
CA LYS A 44 8.02 12.26 -4.14
C LYS A 44 7.44 12.87 -5.42
N TYR A 45 6.19 12.58 -5.72
CA TYR A 45 5.53 12.88 -6.99
C TYR A 45 4.35 13.84 -6.86
N GLY A 46 3.77 14.01 -5.68
CA GLY A 46 2.49 14.73 -5.51
C GLY A 46 1.29 13.81 -5.65
N GLU A 47 0.26 14.04 -4.84
CA GLU A 47 -0.96 13.22 -4.79
C GLU A 47 -1.74 13.30 -6.12
N GLU A 48 -1.73 14.46 -6.77
CA GLU A 48 -2.39 14.72 -8.05
C GLU A 48 -1.83 13.87 -9.20
N ASN A 49 -0.63 13.32 -9.02
CA ASN A 49 0.05 12.51 -10.03
C ASN A 49 -0.20 11.01 -9.86
N ILE A 50 -0.84 10.58 -8.76
CA ILE A 50 -1.22 9.19 -8.55
C ILE A 50 -2.54 8.88 -9.28
N VAL A 51 -2.47 8.03 -10.30
CA VAL A 51 -3.63 7.64 -11.11
C VAL A 51 -4.32 6.40 -10.53
N SER A 52 -3.55 5.44 -10.05
CA SER A 52 -4.09 4.18 -9.52
C SER A 52 -3.10 3.51 -8.57
N VAL A 53 -3.62 2.86 -7.53
CA VAL A 53 -2.87 2.05 -6.57
C VAL A 53 -3.53 0.68 -6.49
N LYS A 54 -2.77 -0.38 -6.77
CA LYS A 54 -3.24 -1.76 -6.80
C LYS A 54 -2.32 -2.68 -6.02
N SER A 55 -2.88 -3.81 -5.57
CA SER A 55 -2.07 -4.88 -5.01
C SER A 55 -1.21 -5.52 -6.10
N ALA A 56 0.06 -5.76 -5.80
CA ALA A 56 0.97 -6.57 -6.60
C ALA A 56 1.46 -7.78 -5.79
N TYR A 57 0.57 -8.33 -4.93
CA TYR A 57 0.88 -9.46 -4.07
C TYR A 57 1.48 -10.64 -4.86
N ASP A 58 2.63 -11.13 -4.38
CA ASP A 58 3.41 -12.20 -5.01
C ASP A 58 3.54 -13.37 -4.03
N ASP A 59 2.74 -14.41 -4.23
CA ASP A 59 2.69 -15.58 -3.35
C ASP A 59 3.90 -16.51 -3.47
N LYS A 60 4.78 -16.29 -4.46
CA LYS A 60 5.94 -17.14 -4.73
C LYS A 60 7.07 -16.95 -3.72
N HIS A 61 7.08 -15.84 -2.99
CA HIS A 61 8.12 -15.55 -2.00
C HIS A 61 7.79 -16.12 -0.63
N ARG A 62 8.80 -16.68 0.05
CA ARG A 62 8.64 -17.18 1.44
C ARG A 62 8.60 -16.04 2.47
N GLU A 63 9.39 -15.01 2.24
CA GLU A 63 9.54 -13.86 3.14
C GLU A 63 8.33 -12.93 3.00
N LYS A 64 7.80 -12.45 4.13
CA LYS A 64 6.56 -11.66 4.17
C LYS A 64 6.71 -10.38 3.37
N ASP A 65 7.71 -9.57 3.66
CA ASP A 65 8.06 -8.31 2.99
C ASP A 65 8.20 -8.42 1.46
N LYS A 66 8.65 -9.57 0.94
CA LYS A 66 8.74 -9.82 -0.51
C LYS A 66 7.42 -10.21 -1.16
N ARG A 67 6.43 -10.67 -0.39
CA ARG A 67 5.10 -11.01 -0.91
C ARG A 67 4.20 -9.78 -1.08
N TYR A 68 4.28 -8.81 -0.16
CA TYR A 68 3.40 -7.64 -0.19
C TYR A 68 4.04 -6.52 -0.98
N LYS A 69 3.62 -6.38 -2.22
CA LYS A 69 4.05 -5.34 -3.15
C LYS A 69 2.84 -4.53 -3.58
N ILE A 70 3.07 -3.27 -3.94
CA ILE A 70 2.04 -2.34 -4.36
C ILE A 70 2.43 -1.80 -5.73
N ALA A 71 1.52 -1.93 -6.68
CA ALA A 71 1.64 -1.39 -8.01
C ALA A 71 0.97 -0.01 -8.06
N VAL A 72 1.70 1.00 -8.52
CA VAL A 72 1.20 2.37 -8.61
C VAL A 72 1.39 2.90 -10.02
N LYS A 73 0.33 3.50 -10.56
CA LYS A 73 0.38 4.20 -11.83
C LYS A 73 0.51 5.70 -11.54
N ILE A 74 1.59 6.29 -12.05
CA ILE A 74 1.93 7.70 -11.85
C ILE A 74 1.91 8.39 -13.22
N THR A 75 1.25 9.54 -13.31
CA THR A 75 1.25 10.33 -14.55
C THR A 75 2.61 10.98 -14.78
N GLY A 76 3.01 11.16 -16.03
CA GLY A 76 4.30 11.79 -16.38
C GLY A 76 5.52 10.87 -16.34
N GLU A 77 5.42 9.66 -15.77
CA GLU A 77 6.54 8.67 -15.71
C GLU A 77 6.71 7.88 -17.03
N GLY A 78 6.00 8.22 -18.10
CA GLY A 78 6.12 7.55 -19.40
C GLY A 78 5.62 6.10 -19.44
N LEU A 79 4.81 5.70 -18.46
CA LEU A 79 4.18 4.37 -18.40
C LEU A 79 3.12 4.21 -19.49
N LYS A 80 3.02 3.00 -20.07
CA LYS A 80 1.88 2.63 -20.92
C LYS A 80 0.60 2.47 -20.10
N ASP A 81 -0.52 2.32 -20.80
CA ASP A 81 -1.84 2.25 -20.18
C ASP A 81 -2.00 1.08 -19.21
N ASP A 82 -1.35 -0.05 -19.48
CA ASP A 82 -1.36 -1.28 -18.70
C ASP A 82 -0.14 -1.45 -17.77
N GLU A 83 0.78 -0.49 -17.75
CA GLU A 83 2.02 -0.55 -16.97
C GLU A 83 1.87 0.16 -15.61
N TYR A 84 2.46 -0.44 -14.58
CA TYR A 84 2.49 0.06 -13.21
C TYR A 84 3.91 -0.04 -12.64
N MET A 85 4.33 0.96 -11.87
CA MET A 85 5.55 0.88 -11.07
C MET A 85 5.28 0.06 -9.82
N VAL A 86 6.17 -0.88 -9.50
CA VAL A 86 6.04 -1.78 -8.36
C VAL A 86 6.94 -1.32 -7.24
N PHE A 87 6.36 -1.21 -6.05
CA PHE A 87 7.06 -0.84 -4.83
C PHE A 87 6.84 -1.90 -3.76
N ARG A 88 7.79 -2.03 -2.85
CA ARG A 88 7.65 -2.85 -1.63
C ARG A 88 8.35 -2.20 -0.45
N LEU A 89 8.13 -2.76 0.74
CA LEU A 89 8.96 -2.44 1.90
C LEU A 89 10.18 -3.37 1.97
N ASN A 90 11.33 -2.79 2.29
CA ASN A 90 12.57 -3.49 2.62
C ASN A 90 13.16 -2.83 3.87
N ASP A 91 13.25 -3.55 4.99
CA ASP A 91 13.73 -3.00 6.27
C ASP A 91 13.04 -1.68 6.65
N GLY A 92 11.72 -1.60 6.42
CA GLY A 92 10.90 -0.42 6.71
C GLY A 92 11.06 0.74 5.72
N LYS A 93 11.87 0.60 4.67
CA LYS A 93 12.03 1.60 3.60
C LYS A 93 11.27 1.18 2.36
N VAL A 94 10.70 2.16 1.65
CA VAL A 94 10.08 1.93 0.34
C VAL A 94 11.18 1.75 -0.71
N VAL A 95 11.09 0.65 -1.47
CA VAL A 95 12.00 0.32 -2.56
C VAL A 95 11.20 0.09 -3.83
N GLU A 96 11.67 0.65 -4.94
CA GLU A 96 11.13 0.42 -6.28
C GLU A 96 11.74 -0.86 -6.86
N GLU A 97 10.90 -1.77 -7.36
CA GLU A 97 11.35 -3.02 -8.01
C GLU A 97 11.40 -2.90 -9.53
N GLY A 98 10.61 -2.01 -10.13
CA GLY A 98 10.53 -1.80 -11.57
C GLY A 98 9.10 -1.64 -12.06
N VAL A 99 8.85 -1.99 -13.32
CA VAL A 99 7.53 -1.85 -13.97
C VAL A 99 6.93 -3.23 -14.26
N THR A 100 5.62 -3.39 -14.07
CA THR A 100 4.88 -4.61 -14.41
C THR A 100 3.59 -4.29 -15.15
N THR A 101 3.17 -5.21 -16.03
CA THR A 101 1.81 -5.27 -16.59
C THR A 101 0.98 -6.41 -15.98
N ALA A 102 1.64 -7.32 -15.27
CA ALA A 102 1.03 -8.50 -14.66
C ALA A 102 0.68 -8.21 -13.20
N LEU A 103 -0.60 -7.94 -12.95
CA LEU A 103 -1.15 -7.77 -11.61
C LEU A 103 -2.02 -8.99 -11.23
N PRO A 104 -2.10 -9.33 -9.93
CA PRO A 104 -3.06 -10.32 -9.47
C PRO A 104 -4.49 -9.87 -9.84
N LYS A 105 -5.34 -10.83 -10.21
CA LYS A 105 -6.75 -10.54 -10.49
C LYS A 105 -7.41 -10.07 -9.21
N GLU A 106 -8.07 -8.91 -9.28
CA GLU A 106 -8.97 -8.45 -8.21
C GLU A 106 -10.16 -9.42 -8.18
N ASN A 107 -10.36 -10.10 -7.04
CA ASN A 107 -11.52 -10.97 -6.80
C ASN A 107 -12.71 -10.14 -6.29
#